data_AF-A0A2K2F494-F1
#
_entry.id   AF-A0A2K2F494-F1
#
_cell.length_a   1.000
_cell.length_b   1.000
_cell.length_c   1.000
_cell.angle_alpha   90.00
_cell.angle_beta   90.00
_cell.angle_gamma   90.00
#
_symmetry.space_group_name_H-M   'P 1'
#
loop_
_entity.id
_entity.type
_entity.pdbx_description
1 polymer ?
#
loop_
_entity_poly.entity_id
_entity_poly.type
_entity_poly.pdbx_seq_one_letter_code
_entity_poly.pdbx_strand_id
1 'polypeptide(L)' 'MREVDMLKDILNYRISSQILYNDYMIKVRNPEIRKMFAELRDDEMRSIVRLQQRIERLESKPKIIAKIFTSKPRY' A
#
# COMPACT_ATOMS: atom_id res chain seq x y z
N MET A 1 18.88 3.04 0.23
CA MET A 1 17.50 2.70 0.60
C MET A 1 17.03 1.58 -0.31
N ARG A 2 16.41 0.51 0.22
CA ARG A 2 15.78 -0.49 -0.65
C ARG A 2 14.48 0.09 -1.19
N GLU A 3 14.14 -0.21 -2.44
CA GLU A 3 12.89 0.23 -3.10
C GLU A 3 11.65 -0.04 -2.22
N VAL A 4 11.64 -1.17 -1.51
CA VAL A 4 10.58 -1.54 -0.57
C VAL A 4 10.49 -0.58 0.63
N ASP A 5 11.62 -0.10 1.15
CA ASP A 5 11.65 0.84 2.27
C ASP A 5 10.99 2.18 1.86
N MET A 6 11.32 2.69 0.66
CA MET A 6 10.68 3.89 0.11
C MET A 6 9.17 3.72 -0.08
N LEU A 7 8.73 2.55 -0.56
CA LEU A 7 7.30 2.26 -0.72
C LEU A 7 6.57 2.20 0.64
N LYS A 8 7.23 1.70 1.69
CA LYS A 8 6.68 1.70 3.05
C LYS A 8 6.56 3.11 3.62
N ASP A 9 7.53 3.99 3.36
CA ASP A 9 7.45 5.38 3.78
C ASP A 9 6.29 6.11 3.08
N ILE A 10 6.13 5.90 1.77
CA ILE A 10 4.99 6.44 1.01
C ILE A 10 3.67 5.88 1.54
N LEU A 11 3.60 4.58 1.86
CA LEU A 11 2.42 3.97 2.45
C LEU A 11 2.04 4.63 3.78
N ASN A 12 3.01 4.87 4.67
CA ASN A 12 2.78 5.53 5.95
C ASN A 12 2.26 6.97 5.78
N TYR A 13 2.82 7.70 4.83
CA TYR A 13 2.33 9.04 4.48
C TYR A 13 0.87 9.00 4.03
N ARG A 14 0.51 8.07 3.14
CA ARG A 14 -0.85 7.91 2.61
C ARG A 14 -1.86 7.54 3.72
N ILE A 15 -1.48 6.62 4.61
CA ILE A 15 -2.29 6.27 5.79
C ILE A 15 -2.52 7.50 6.68
N SER A 16 -1.48 8.30 6.91
CA SER A 16 -1.59 9.52 7.72
C SER A 16 -2.57 10.53 7.09
N SER A 17 -2.52 10.72 5.77
CA SER A 17 -3.47 11.57 5.04
C SER A 17 -4.91 11.04 5.16
N GLN A 18 -5.11 9.73 5.04
CA GLN A 18 -6.43 9.12 5.20
C GLN A 18 -7.01 9.36 6.61
N ILE A 19 -6.19 9.23 7.66
CA ILE A 19 -6.58 9.51 9.04
C ILE A 19 -6.99 10.98 9.18
N LEU A 20 -6.20 11.90 8.62
CA LEU A 20 -6.46 13.33 8.65
C LEU A 20 -7.79 13.69 7.98
N TYR A 21 -8.06 13.14 6.79
CA TYR A 21 -9.34 13.36 6.11
C TYR A 21 -10.52 12.86 6.94
N ASN A 22 -10.38 11.69 7.57
CA ASN A 22 -11.43 11.15 8.43
C ASN A 22 -11.68 12.04 9.68
N ASP A 23 -10.61 12.59 10.28
CA ASP A 23 -10.73 13.54 11.39
C ASP A 23 -11.48 14.83 10.95
N TYR A 24 -11.15 15.38 9.78
CA TYR A 24 -11.86 16.52 9.23
C TYR A 24 -13.32 16.23 8.93
N MET A 25 -13.66 15.04 8.40
CA MET A 25 -15.05 14.67 8.16
C MET A 25 -15.92 14.72 9.42
N ILE A 26 -15.36 14.34 10.58
CA ILE A 26 -16.04 14.36 11.87
C ILE A 26 -16.21 15.80 12.38
N LYS A 27 -15.18 16.64 12.23
CA LYS A 27 -15.16 18.02 12.76
C LYS A 27 -15.92 19.02 11.90
N VAL A 28 -15.98 18.80 10.59
CA VAL A 28 -16.61 19.73 9.64
C VAL A 28 -18.13 19.65 9.73
N ARG A 29 -18.76 20.82 9.89
CA ARG A 29 -20.22 20.98 9.90
C ARG A 29 -20.82 21.16 8.51
N ASN A 30 -20.05 21.71 7.57
CA ASN A 30 -20.52 21.93 6.20
C ASN A 30 -20.60 20.57 5.45
N PRO A 31 -21.78 20.18 4.95
CA PRO A 31 -21.98 18.87 4.31
C PRO A 31 -21.17 18.70 3.01
N GLU A 32 -20.98 19.76 2.23
CA GLU A 32 -20.22 19.69 0.96
C GLU A 32 -18.74 19.46 1.22
N ILE A 33 -18.18 20.16 2.20
CA ILE A 33 -16.77 19.96 2.61
C ILE A 33 -16.58 18.55 3.20
N ARG A 34 -17.55 18.05 3.98
CA ARG A 34 -17.52 16.67 4.49
C ARG A 34 -17.54 15.66 3.34
N LYS A 35 -18.37 15.87 2.32
CA LYS A 35 -18.44 15.00 1.14
C LYS A 35 -17.12 15.01 0.37
N MET A 36 -16.52 16.18 0.15
CA MET A 36 -15.20 16.30 -0.47
C MET A 36 -14.13 15.49 0.29
N PHE A 37 -14.08 15.59 1.63
CA PHE A 37 -13.14 14.78 2.41
C PHE A 37 -13.44 13.27 2.35
N ALA A 38 -14.71 12.87 2.19
CA ALA A 38 -15.08 11.48 1.99
C ALA A 38 -14.52 10.94 0.67
N GLU A 39 -14.65 11.71 -0.41
CA GLU A 39 -14.11 11.35 -1.72
C GLU A 39 -12.58 11.22 -1.68
N LEU A 40 -11.89 12.19 -1.05
CA LEU A 40 -10.44 12.15 -0.86
C LEU A 40 -9.99 10.95 -0.02
N ARG A 41 -10.70 10.63 1.07
CA ARG A 41 -10.42 9.45 1.91
C ARG A 41 -10.54 8.17 1.09
N ASP A 42 -11.55 8.06 0.25
CA ASP A 42 -11.78 6.86 -0.56
C ASP A 42 -10.71 6.71 -1.67
N ASP A 43 -10.23 7.82 -2.24
CA ASP A 43 -9.09 7.83 -3.17
C ASP A 43 -7.77 7.41 -2.50
N GLU A 44 -7.51 7.88 -1.28
CA GLU A 44 -6.35 7.44 -0.51
C GLU A 44 -6.45 5.95 -0.18
N MET A 45 -7.62 5.44 0.20
CA MET A 45 -7.83 4.01 0.47
C MET A 45 -7.51 3.15 -0.75
N ARG A 46 -7.98 3.55 -1.94
CA ARG A 46 -7.64 2.87 -3.21
C ARG A 46 -6.13 2.84 -3.45
N SER A 47 -5.42 3.90 -3.08
CA SER A 47 -3.97 4.01 -3.27
C SER A 47 -3.19 3.21 -2.23
N ILE A 48 -3.62 3.19 -0.97
CA ILE A 48 -3.10 2.37 0.11
C ILE A 48 -3.16 0.89 -0.26
N VAL A 49 -4.33 0.40 -0.70
CA VAL A 49 -4.52 -1.01 -1.09
C VAL A 49 -3.56 -1.40 -2.22
N ARG A 50 -3.42 -0.55 -3.25
CA ARG A 50 -2.51 -0.79 -4.37
C ARG A 50 -1.03 -0.83 -3.91
N LEU A 51 -0.63 0.06 -3.01
CA LEU A 51 0.72 0.09 -2.45
C LEU A 51 1.00 -1.14 -1.58
N GLN A 52 0.07 -1.55 -0.73
CA GLN A 52 0.19 -2.76 0.09
C GLN A 52 0.38 -4.01 -0.77
N GLN A 53 -0.46 -4.19 -1.80
CA GLN A 53 -0.31 -5.30 -2.75
C GLN A 53 1.02 -5.26 -3.49
N ARG A 54 1.52 -4.07 -3.85
CA ARG A 54 2.81 -3.93 -4.51
C ARG A 54 3.97 -4.30 -3.60
N ILE A 55 3.95 -3.84 -2.34
CA ILE A 55 4.95 -4.18 -1.33
C ILE A 55 4.95 -5.69 -1.11
N GLU A 56 3.78 -6.30 -0.91
CA GLU A 56 3.64 -7.73 -0.73
C GLU A 56 4.22 -8.52 -1.92
N ARG A 57 3.98 -8.09 -3.17
CA ARG A 57 4.59 -8.73 -4.37
C ARG A 57 6.11 -8.60 -4.41
N LEU A 58 6.67 -7.51 -3.91
CA LEU A 58 8.11 -7.29 -3.88
C LEU A 58 8.79 -8.10 -2.77
N GLU A 59 8.14 -8.21 -1.61
CA GLU A 59 8.62 -9.00 -0.47
C GLU A 59 8.40 -10.51 -0.69
N SER A 60 7.31 -10.90 -1.35
CA SER A 60 6.97 -12.29 -1.63
C SER A 60 7.76 -12.90 -2.78
N LYS A 61 8.60 -12.18 -3.53
CA LYS A 61 9.53 -12.77 -4.52
C LYS A 61 10.44 -13.78 -3.81
N PRO A 62 10.21 -15.09 -3.95
CA PRO A 62 11.00 -16.06 -3.23
C PRO A 62 12.24 -16.40 -4.06
N LYS A 63 13.34 -16.64 -3.36
CA LYS A 63 14.57 -17.32 -3.82
C LYS A 63 14.33 -18.79 -4.29
N ILE A 64 13.12 -19.13 -4.78
CA ILE A 64 12.63 -20.52 -4.93
C ILE A 64 12.93 -21.14 -6.31
N ILE A 65 13.18 -20.35 -7.37
CA ILE A 65 13.44 -20.95 -8.71
C ILE A 65 14.84 -21.62 -8.78
N ALA A 66 15.73 -21.41 -7.80
CA ALA A 66 17.06 -22.03 -7.80
C ALA A 66 17.06 -23.53 -7.43
N LYS A 67 15.96 -24.11 -6.91
CA LYS A 67 15.93 -25.51 -6.46
C LYS A 67 15.33 -26.51 -7.46
N ILE A 68 14.77 -26.05 -8.57
CA ILE A 68 14.06 -26.94 -9.53
C ILE A 68 15.04 -27.59 -10.54
N PHE A 69 16.30 -27.13 -10.65
CA PHE A 69 17.24 -27.59 -11.68
C PHE A 69 18.38 -28.51 -11.21
N THR A 70 18.33 -29.08 -10.00
CA THR A 70 19.39 -30.02 -9.57
C THR A 70 18.85 -31.40 -9.21
N SER A 71 18.42 -32.16 -10.21
CA SER A 71 18.61 -33.62 -10.19
C SER A 71 18.84 -34.10 -11.62
N LYS A 72 20.09 -33.97 -12.10
CA LYS A 72 20.56 -34.82 -13.21
C LYS A 72 20.48 -36.27 -12.72
N PRO A 73 19.78 -37.18 -13.38
CA PRO A 73 20.03 -38.60 -13.16
C PRO A 73 21.45 -38.88 -13.68
N ARG A 74 22.35 -39.28 -12.79
CA ARG A 74 23.59 -39.95 -13.17
C ARG A 74 23.20 -41.33 -13.71
N TYR A 75 23.77 -41.65 -14.88
CA TYR A 75 23.81 -42.91 -15.61
C TYR A 75 23.34 -44.17 -14.86
#